data_AF-A0A817HT30-F1
#
_entry.id   AF-A0A817HT30-F1
#
_cell.length_a   1.000
_cell.length_b   1.000
_cell.length_c   1.000
_cell.angle_alpha   90.00
_cell.angle_beta   90.00
_cell.angle_gamma   90.00
#
_symmetry.space_group_name_H-M   'P 1'
#
loop_
_entity.id
_entity.type
_entity.pdbx_description
1 polymer ?
#
loop_
_entity_poly.entity_id
_entity_poly.type
_entity_poly.pdbx_seq_one_letter_code
_entity_poly.pdbx_strand_id
1 'polypeptide(L)'
;MENIYPLGIRPGESIIVTPSQTLSNDEYYLLRNVSIKVARHLGIVGVCNVQFALHPSCNEYYIIGINPRLSRSSAFESKVTGYPLAYIVVKLTLGMNLAELINHITKSTCACFEPSLDYVTIKASRKNLSKSIQCSKKFGNFMKSNGEVMSIGRSFEEAFQQALRMVNEHVTGFDPYPQTVTDNELSALNYQYIFLLAKALQQRYTIERLSKLTQIDPSILDGQPLLYKSKVLAFSDLQIAHYTNCTPNQISEKRKKNGIRAYIKQIDTVGGACKPAKSYFYFTYTAKDDDVRRIITHQVPMIVIGHSFYPTGD
;
A
#
# COMPACT_ATOMS: atom_id res chain seq x y z
N MET A 1 -9.56 -2.21 4.28
CA MET A 1 -8.45 -1.49 4.93
C MET A 1 -8.16 -2.09 6.29
N GLU A 2 -6.90 -2.40 6.55
CA GLU A 2 -6.39 -2.79 7.87
C GLU A 2 -5.25 -1.84 8.25
N ASN A 3 -5.28 -1.28 9.47
CA ASN A 3 -4.21 -0.42 9.95
C ASN A 3 -3.07 -1.31 10.48
N ILE A 4 -1.83 -1.06 10.04
CA ILE A 4 -0.65 -1.76 10.54
C ILE A 4 -0.35 -1.33 11.98
N TYR A 5 -0.54 -0.05 12.28
CA TYR A 5 -0.41 0.43 13.65
C TYR A 5 -1.69 0.18 14.45
N PRO A 6 -1.57 -0.15 15.75
CA PRO A 6 -2.71 -0.47 16.60
C PRO A 6 -3.59 0.76 16.89
N LEU A 7 -4.73 0.50 17.55
CA LEU A 7 -5.63 1.53 18.03
C LEU A 7 -4.89 2.56 18.89
N GLY A 8 -5.28 3.83 18.75
CA GLY A 8 -4.61 4.98 19.37
C GLY A 8 -3.84 5.83 18.36
N ILE A 9 -3.54 5.29 17.17
CA ILE A 9 -2.97 6.04 16.06
C ILE A 9 -4.06 6.30 15.02
N ARG A 10 -4.25 7.57 14.64
CA ARG A 10 -5.30 7.94 13.67
C ARG A 10 -4.99 7.29 12.31
N PRO A 11 -6.00 6.78 11.56
CA PRO A 11 -5.77 6.16 10.25
C PRO A 11 -5.03 7.06 9.26
N GLY A 12 -5.15 8.38 9.39
CA GLY A 12 -4.39 9.31 8.55
C GLY A 12 -2.90 9.42 8.82
N GLU A 13 -2.46 8.99 10.01
CA GLU A 13 -1.07 8.93 10.45
C GLU A 13 -0.48 7.53 10.29
N SER A 14 -1.33 6.54 10.04
CA SER A 14 -0.97 5.13 10.01
C SER A 14 -0.44 4.70 8.66
N ILE A 15 0.18 3.52 8.65
CA ILE A 15 0.35 2.73 7.44
C ILE A 15 -0.85 1.81 7.35
N ILE A 16 -1.52 1.80 6.19
CA ILE A 16 -2.75 1.02 5.96
C ILE A 16 -2.52 0.07 4.80
N VAL A 17 -2.95 -1.17 4.96
CA VAL A 17 -2.96 -2.19 3.90
C VAL A 17 -4.39 -2.42 3.39
N THR A 18 -4.52 -2.64 2.08
CA THR A 18 -5.78 -3.07 1.45
C THR A 18 -5.50 -4.14 0.39
N PRO A 19 -6.23 -5.28 0.39
CA PRO A 19 -7.31 -5.65 1.32
C PRO A 19 -6.80 -5.94 2.75
N SER A 20 -7.69 -6.26 3.69
CA SER A 20 -7.29 -6.76 5.02
C SER A 20 -6.53 -8.08 4.87
N GLN A 21 -5.51 -8.30 5.70
CA GLN A 21 -4.55 -9.40 5.60
C GLN A 21 -4.69 -10.42 6.73
N THR A 22 -5.10 -9.99 7.93
CA THR A 22 -5.06 -10.84 9.13
C THR A 22 -6.42 -11.34 9.59
N LEU A 23 -7.51 -10.82 9.02
CA LEU A 23 -8.85 -11.26 9.36
C LEU A 23 -9.12 -12.66 8.80
N SER A 24 -9.64 -13.53 9.66
CA SER A 24 -10.33 -14.74 9.22
C SER A 24 -11.58 -14.40 8.41
N ASN A 25 -12.07 -15.37 7.66
CA ASN A 25 -13.30 -15.21 6.89
C ASN A 25 -14.50 -14.85 7.78
N ASP A 26 -14.59 -15.45 8.97
CA ASP A 26 -15.67 -15.22 9.92
C ASP A 26 -15.64 -13.79 10.48
N GLU A 27 -14.46 -13.29 10.85
CA GLU A 27 -14.27 -11.90 11.30
C GLU A 27 -14.58 -10.91 10.18
N TYR A 28 -14.15 -11.20 8.95
CA TYR A 28 -14.43 -10.36 7.79
C TYR A 28 -15.95 -10.22 7.56
N TYR A 29 -16.67 -11.34 7.52
CA TYR A 29 -18.12 -11.31 7.31
C TYR A 29 -18.89 -10.75 8.51
N LEU A 30 -18.40 -10.94 9.73
CA LEU A 30 -18.93 -10.27 10.93
C LEU A 30 -18.89 -8.75 10.75
N LEU A 31 -17.72 -8.18 10.48
CA LEU A 31 -17.54 -6.72 10.34
C LEU A 31 -18.25 -6.17 9.10
N ARG A 32 -18.28 -6.92 8.00
CA ARG A 32 -19.05 -6.58 6.79
C ARG A 32 -20.54 -6.46 7.09
N ASN A 33 -21.12 -7.46 7.76
CA ASN A 33 -22.54 -7.47 8.11
C ASN A 33 -22.90 -6.32 9.06
N VAL A 34 -22.04 -6.03 10.03
CA VAL A 34 -22.21 -4.88 10.93
C VAL A 34 -22.18 -3.57 10.16
N SER A 35 -21.25 -3.41 9.22
CA SER A 35 -21.16 -2.20 8.36
C SER A 35 -22.45 -1.95 7.58
N ILE A 36 -23.02 -3.01 6.99
CA ILE A 36 -24.30 -2.93 6.25
C ILE A 36 -25.46 -2.58 7.19
N LYS A 37 -25.52 -3.19 8.38
CA LYS A 37 -26.55 -2.90 9.39
C LYS A 37 -26.51 -1.44 9.84
N VAL A 38 -25.32 -0.92 10.12
CA VAL A 38 -25.10 0.47 10.50
C VAL A 38 -25.58 1.43 9.41
N ALA A 39 -25.16 1.20 8.16
CA ALA A 39 -25.54 2.07 7.04
C ALA A 39 -27.06 2.11 6.82
N ARG A 40 -27.73 0.95 6.91
CA ARG A 40 -29.19 0.84 6.80
C ARG A 40 -29.92 1.52 7.95
N HIS A 41 -29.46 1.30 9.18
CA HIS A 41 -30.08 1.87 10.38
C HIS A 41 -30.03 3.41 10.37
N LEU A 42 -28.92 3.98 9.87
CA LEU A 42 -28.75 5.42 9.72
C LEU A 42 -29.41 6.00 8.46
N GLY A 43 -30.03 5.18 7.60
CA GLY A 43 -30.69 5.63 6.38
C GLY A 43 -29.72 6.26 5.36
N ILE A 44 -28.46 5.80 5.32
CA ILE A 44 -27.44 6.40 4.45
C ILE A 44 -27.70 6.01 2.99
N VAL A 45 -27.88 7.02 2.14
CA VAL A 45 -27.92 6.88 0.67
C VAL A 45 -26.65 7.50 0.10
N GLY A 46 -25.74 6.67 -0.42
CA GLY A 46 -24.44 7.11 -0.92
C GLY A 46 -23.30 6.27 -0.37
N VAL A 47 -22.35 6.91 0.32
CA VAL A 47 -21.14 6.27 0.86
C VAL A 47 -20.98 6.55 2.34
N CYS A 48 -20.48 5.57 3.08
CA CYS A 48 -20.03 5.75 4.45
C CYS A 48 -18.74 4.99 4.72
N ASN A 49 -17.93 5.51 5.64
CA ASN A 49 -16.79 4.80 6.21
C ASN A 49 -17.11 4.42 7.66
N VAL A 50 -17.09 3.13 7.97
CA VAL A 50 -17.23 2.59 9.33
C VAL A 50 -15.85 2.12 9.81
N GLN A 51 -15.49 2.46 11.04
CA GLN A 51 -14.22 2.13 11.66
C GLN A 51 -14.43 1.19 12.83
N PHE A 52 -13.62 0.14 12.89
CA PHE A 52 -13.68 -0.90 13.91
C PHE A 52 -12.37 -0.98 14.68
N ALA A 53 -12.46 -1.34 15.96
CA ALA A 53 -11.38 -1.97 16.70
C ALA A 53 -11.80 -3.43 16.94
N LEU A 54 -10.97 -4.38 16.51
CA LEU A 54 -11.19 -5.81 16.71
C LEU A 54 -10.14 -6.33 17.69
N HIS A 55 -10.55 -7.16 18.65
CA HIS A 55 -9.63 -7.78 19.58
C HIS A 55 -8.78 -8.85 18.85
N PRO A 56 -7.44 -8.90 19.03
CA PRO A 56 -6.58 -9.78 18.23
C PRO A 56 -6.76 -11.30 18.43
N SER A 57 -7.39 -11.71 19.53
CA SER A 57 -7.52 -13.12 19.92
C SER A 57 -8.96 -13.59 20.11
N CYS A 58 -9.95 -12.72 19.89
CA CYS A 58 -11.36 -13.08 20.00
C CYS A 58 -12.24 -12.17 19.12
N ASN A 59 -13.48 -12.58 18.88
CA ASN A 59 -14.42 -11.85 18.02
C ASN A 59 -15.03 -10.60 18.68
N GLU A 60 -14.44 -10.09 19.76
CA GLU A 60 -14.89 -8.85 20.39
C GLU A 60 -14.49 -7.65 19.52
N TYR A 61 -15.46 -6.81 19.17
CA TYR A 61 -15.23 -5.63 18.35
C TYR A 61 -15.99 -4.42 18.87
N TYR A 62 -15.45 -3.24 18.58
CA TYR A 62 -16.06 -1.94 18.88
C TYR A 62 -16.15 -1.10 17.61
N ILE A 63 -17.27 -0.39 17.45
CA ILE A 63 -17.40 0.64 16.41
C ILE A 63 -16.78 1.92 16.95
N ILE A 64 -15.71 2.38 16.32
CA ILE A 64 -14.95 3.57 16.76
C ILE A 64 -15.53 4.85 16.16
N GLY A 65 -16.05 4.77 14.94
CA GLY A 65 -16.61 5.94 14.28
C GLY A 65 -17.24 5.63 12.93
N ILE A 66 -18.18 6.49 12.53
CA ILE A 66 -18.90 6.40 11.25
C ILE A 66 -18.83 7.77 10.58
N ASN A 67 -18.42 7.79 9.32
CA ASN A 67 -18.36 8.99 8.51
C ASN A 67 -19.31 8.83 7.31
N PRO A 68 -20.55 9.37 7.36
CA PRO A 68 -21.56 9.24 6.30
C PRO A 68 -21.28 10.23 5.14
N ARG A 69 -20.07 10.22 4.61
CA ARG A 69 -19.61 11.11 3.54
C ARG A 69 -18.38 10.54 2.85
N LEU A 70 -18.03 11.14 1.71
CA LEU A 70 -16.71 10.97 1.12
C LEU A 70 -15.62 11.41 2.12
N SER A 71 -14.55 10.64 2.17
CA SER A 71 -13.41 10.80 3.06
C SER A 71 -12.11 10.58 2.29
N ARG A 72 -10.98 10.88 2.92
CA ARG A 72 -9.66 10.53 2.37
C ARG A 72 -9.54 9.03 2.13
N SER A 73 -10.16 8.22 3.00
CA SER A 73 -10.21 6.76 2.84
C SER A 73 -11.03 6.34 1.63
N SER A 74 -12.19 6.94 1.36
CA SER A 74 -12.95 6.60 0.14
C SER A 74 -12.22 7.04 -1.14
N ALA A 75 -11.49 8.16 -1.10
CA ALA A 75 -10.66 8.59 -2.22
C ALA A 75 -9.53 7.57 -2.49
N PHE A 76 -8.85 7.11 -1.43
CA PHE A 76 -7.84 6.06 -1.50
C PHE A 76 -8.43 4.75 -2.06
N GLU A 77 -9.54 4.26 -1.49
CA GLU A 77 -10.21 3.04 -1.95
C GLU A 77 -10.65 3.13 -3.42
N SER A 78 -11.10 4.31 -3.88
CA SER A 78 -11.46 4.50 -5.29
C SER A 78 -10.26 4.35 -6.24
N LYS A 79 -9.06 4.70 -5.77
CA LYS A 79 -7.80 4.50 -6.52
C LYS A 79 -7.35 3.06 -6.47
N VAL A 80 -7.34 2.45 -5.28
CA VAL A 80 -6.94 1.05 -5.07
C VAL A 80 -7.81 0.10 -5.89
N THR A 81 -9.13 0.28 -5.81
CA THR A 81 -10.08 -0.66 -6.42
C THR A 81 -10.42 -0.31 -7.85
N GLY A 82 -10.13 0.90 -8.33
CA GLY A 82 -10.66 1.44 -9.59
C GLY A 82 -12.16 1.76 -9.57
N TYR A 83 -12.86 1.50 -8.45
CA TYR A 83 -14.30 1.73 -8.29
C TYR A 83 -14.55 3.22 -7.94
N PRO A 84 -15.22 4.00 -8.80
CA PRO A 84 -15.27 5.46 -8.64
C PRO A 84 -16.35 5.90 -7.62
N LEU A 85 -16.07 5.77 -6.31
CA LEU A 85 -17.06 5.99 -5.25
C LEU A 85 -17.75 7.35 -5.34
N ALA A 86 -17.02 8.44 -5.60
CA ALA A 86 -17.62 9.77 -5.71
C ALA A 86 -18.61 9.88 -6.87
N TYR A 87 -18.30 9.27 -8.02
CA TYR A 87 -19.21 9.23 -9.17
C TYR A 87 -20.48 8.43 -8.84
N ILE A 88 -20.31 7.28 -8.19
CA ILE A 88 -21.44 6.42 -7.79
C ILE A 88 -22.34 7.15 -6.80
N VAL A 89 -21.76 7.83 -5.79
CA VAL A 89 -22.54 8.62 -4.82
C VAL A 89 -23.42 9.65 -5.52
N VAL A 90 -22.89 10.42 -6.47
CA VAL A 90 -23.68 11.40 -7.22
C VAL A 90 -24.84 10.73 -7.96
N LYS A 91 -24.62 9.57 -8.58
CA LYS A 91 -25.67 8.84 -9.28
C LYS A 91 -26.75 8.30 -8.34
N LEU A 92 -26.35 7.76 -7.18
CA LEU A 92 -27.29 7.33 -6.14
C LEU A 92 -28.13 8.49 -5.61
N THR A 93 -27.54 9.67 -5.42
CA THR A 93 -28.29 10.87 -4.98
C THR A 93 -29.29 11.39 -6.01
N LEU A 94 -29.13 11.00 -7.28
CA LEU A 94 -30.09 11.28 -8.36
C LEU A 94 -31.18 10.19 -8.48
N GLY A 95 -31.23 9.24 -7.55
CA GLY A 95 -32.24 8.18 -7.51
C GLY A 95 -31.95 6.94 -8.37
N MET A 96 -30.75 6.83 -8.94
CA MET A 96 -30.34 5.64 -9.70
C MET A 96 -29.94 4.49 -8.77
N ASN A 97 -30.16 3.26 -9.21
CA ASN A 97 -29.75 2.06 -8.47
C ASN A 97 -28.36 1.57 -8.91
N LEU A 98 -27.62 0.91 -8.01
CA LEU A 98 -26.29 0.34 -8.35
C LEU A 98 -26.34 -0.65 -9.53
N ALA A 99 -27.45 -1.39 -9.67
CA ALA A 99 -27.65 -2.35 -10.75
C ALA A 99 -27.82 -1.69 -12.13
N GLU A 100 -28.26 -0.44 -12.17
CA GLU A 100 -28.46 0.33 -13.42
C GLU A 100 -27.16 1.01 -13.89
N LEU A 101 -26.20 1.18 -12.98
CA LEU A 101 -24.94 1.85 -13.27
C LEU A 101 -23.93 0.89 -13.87
N ILE A 102 -23.31 1.26 -14.99
CA ILE A 102 -22.26 0.45 -15.64
C ILE A 102 -20.93 0.64 -14.90
N ASN A 103 -20.21 -0.46 -14.65
CA ASN A 103 -18.84 -0.41 -14.16
C ASN A 103 -17.93 0.27 -15.20
N HIS A 104 -17.33 1.39 -14.82
CA HIS A 104 -16.50 2.20 -15.73
C HIS A 104 -15.18 1.55 -16.14
N ILE A 105 -14.72 0.51 -15.43
CA ILE A 105 -13.44 -0.15 -15.70
C ILE A 105 -13.66 -1.34 -16.65
N THR A 106 -14.63 -2.21 -16.37
CA THR A 106 -14.92 -3.40 -17.20
C THR A 106 -15.83 -3.07 -18.39
N LYS A 107 -16.72 -2.08 -18.26
CA LYS A 107 -17.73 -1.68 -19.26
C LYS A 107 -18.76 -2.76 -19.64
N SER A 108 -18.65 -3.96 -19.09
CA SER A 108 -19.53 -5.10 -19.35
C SER A 108 -20.34 -5.54 -18.13
N THR A 109 -20.03 -5.03 -16.94
CA THR A 109 -20.73 -5.36 -15.69
C THR A 109 -21.38 -4.13 -15.08
N CYS A 110 -22.29 -4.32 -14.11
CA CYS A 110 -22.86 -3.20 -13.35
C CYS A 110 -21.97 -2.79 -12.15
N ALA A 111 -22.31 -1.69 -11.49
CA ALA A 111 -21.64 -1.18 -10.30
C ALA A 111 -22.07 -1.90 -9.00
N CYS A 112 -23.08 -2.77 -9.05
CA CYS A 112 -23.56 -3.53 -7.89
C CYS A 112 -22.68 -4.77 -7.61
N PHE A 113 -21.44 -4.57 -7.19
CA PHE A 113 -20.52 -5.64 -6.82
C PHE A 113 -19.51 -5.18 -5.76
N GLU A 114 -18.82 -6.12 -5.14
CA GLU A 114 -17.67 -5.85 -4.28
C GLU A 114 -16.38 -6.08 -5.07
N PRO A 115 -15.50 -5.08 -5.21
CA PRO A 115 -14.25 -5.26 -5.93
C PRO A 115 -13.37 -6.36 -5.35
N SER A 116 -12.73 -7.12 -6.23
CA SER A 116 -11.73 -8.12 -5.88
C SER A 116 -10.37 -7.66 -6.38
N LEU A 117 -9.32 -7.83 -5.58
CA LEU A 117 -7.98 -7.36 -5.87
C LEU A 117 -7.02 -8.55 -5.87
N ASP A 118 -6.23 -8.69 -6.94
CA ASP A 118 -5.17 -9.70 -7.07
C ASP A 118 -3.77 -9.11 -6.78
N TYR A 119 -3.78 -8.01 -6.03
CA TYR A 119 -2.65 -7.23 -5.55
C TYR A 119 -2.94 -6.65 -4.16
N VAL A 120 -1.87 -6.25 -3.47
CA VAL A 120 -1.87 -5.57 -2.19
C VAL A 120 -1.49 -4.12 -2.40
N THR A 121 -2.15 -3.23 -1.66
CA THR A 121 -1.86 -1.80 -1.68
C THR A 121 -1.48 -1.31 -0.31
N ILE A 122 -0.50 -0.41 -0.26
CA ILE A 122 -0.05 0.22 0.98
C ILE A 122 -0.25 1.72 0.86
N LYS A 123 -0.92 2.29 1.85
CA LYS A 123 -0.96 3.71 2.12
C LYS A 123 0.00 4.04 3.24
N ALA A 124 0.86 5.03 3.06
CA ALA A 124 1.72 5.52 4.13
C ALA A 124 1.64 7.04 4.24
N SER A 125 1.58 7.55 5.47
CA SER A 125 1.56 9.00 5.72
C SER A 125 2.93 9.63 5.42
N ARG A 126 2.94 10.77 4.73
CA ARG A 126 4.15 11.59 4.49
C ARG A 126 4.15 12.82 5.39
N LYS A 127 5.33 13.11 5.95
CA LYS A 127 5.57 14.24 6.85
C LYS A 127 6.79 15.01 6.44
N ASN A 128 6.71 16.32 6.56
CA ASN A 128 7.84 17.20 6.39
C ASN A 128 8.46 17.49 7.77
N LEU A 129 9.30 16.58 8.26
CA LEU A 129 9.88 16.67 9.60
C LEU A 129 10.92 17.80 9.73
N SER A 130 11.50 18.26 8.61
CA SER A 130 12.49 19.35 8.60
C SER A 130 11.87 20.71 8.95
N LYS A 131 10.58 20.94 8.63
CA LYS A 131 9.87 22.19 8.95
C LYS A 131 9.35 22.27 10.40
N SER A 132 9.43 21.18 11.18
CA SER A 132 8.71 21.06 12.46
C SER A 132 9.61 20.76 13.66
N ILE A 133 10.69 21.52 13.85
CA ILE A 133 11.67 21.34 14.94
C ILE A 133 11.00 21.37 16.33
N GLN A 134 9.89 22.09 16.48
CA GLN A 134 9.13 22.18 17.75
C GLN A 134 8.00 21.16 17.90
N CYS A 135 7.71 20.32 16.91
CA CYS A 135 6.62 19.35 17.00
C CYS A 135 7.11 17.98 17.48
N SER A 136 6.41 17.43 18.47
CA SER A 136 6.67 16.07 18.96
C SER A 136 6.59 15.04 17.82
N LYS A 137 7.60 14.17 17.74
CA LYS A 137 7.70 13.05 16.78
C LYS A 137 6.79 11.86 17.14
N LYS A 138 6.19 11.86 18.35
CA LYS A 138 5.25 10.79 18.76
C LYS A 138 3.93 10.93 18.02
N PHE A 139 3.30 9.79 17.73
CA PHE A 139 1.89 9.80 17.34
C PHE A 139 1.06 10.40 18.47
N GLY A 140 -0.02 11.07 18.12
CA GLY A 140 -0.97 11.62 19.07
C GLY A 140 -2.36 11.68 18.46
N ASN A 141 -3.30 12.26 19.21
CA ASN A 141 -4.72 12.29 18.82
C ASN A 141 -5.00 13.20 17.61
N PHE A 142 -4.05 14.05 17.21
CA PHE A 142 -4.18 14.97 16.08
C PHE A 142 -3.35 14.49 14.90
N MET A 143 -3.87 14.70 13.69
CA MET A 143 -3.12 14.44 12.47
C MET A 143 -2.06 15.54 12.29
N LYS A 144 -0.83 15.13 12.02
CA LYS A 144 0.30 16.00 11.69
C LYS A 144 0.90 15.65 10.31
N SER A 145 0.28 14.75 9.54
CA SER A 145 0.71 14.35 8.19
C SER A 145 0.30 15.41 7.17
N ASN A 146 1.22 15.78 6.27
CA ASN A 146 0.94 16.77 5.22
C ASN A 146 0.51 16.12 3.91
N GLY A 147 0.62 14.80 3.81
CA GLY A 147 0.23 14.05 2.64
C GLY A 147 0.26 12.55 2.89
N GLU A 148 -0.04 11.79 1.85
CA GLU A 148 0.00 10.33 1.86
C GLU A 148 0.44 9.82 0.50
N VAL A 149 1.08 8.67 0.51
CA VAL A 149 1.52 7.96 -0.69
C VAL A 149 0.79 6.64 -0.79
N MET A 150 0.65 6.14 -2.01
CA MET A 150 0.04 4.85 -2.31
C MET A 150 0.99 4.05 -3.20
N SER A 151 1.24 2.80 -2.81
CA SER A 151 1.94 1.81 -3.63
C SER A 151 1.07 0.58 -3.86
N ILE A 152 1.42 -0.17 -4.91
CA ILE A 152 0.74 -1.40 -5.32
C ILE A 152 1.80 -2.45 -5.61
N GLY A 153 1.58 -3.67 -5.12
CA GLY A 153 2.45 -4.83 -5.37
C GLY A 153 1.65 -6.13 -5.31
N ARG A 154 2.20 -7.24 -5.78
CA ARG A 154 1.54 -8.56 -5.70
C ARG A 154 1.79 -9.27 -4.36
N SER A 155 2.60 -8.67 -3.51
CA SER A 155 2.89 -9.11 -2.15
C SER A 155 2.92 -7.91 -1.22
N PHE A 156 2.76 -8.17 0.08
CA PHE A 156 2.85 -7.14 1.10
C PHE A 156 4.22 -6.46 1.05
N GLU A 157 5.30 -7.24 0.98
CA GLU A 157 6.69 -6.77 0.98
C GLU A 157 6.97 -5.87 -0.21
N GLU A 158 6.49 -6.27 -1.40
CA GLU A 158 6.65 -5.49 -2.64
C GLU A 158 5.97 -4.12 -2.51
N ALA A 159 4.71 -4.10 -2.09
CA ALA A 159 3.96 -2.86 -1.91
C ALA A 159 4.57 -2.00 -0.79
N PHE A 160 4.96 -2.62 0.32
CA PHE A 160 5.46 -1.96 1.50
C PHE A 160 6.79 -1.25 1.26
N GLN A 161 7.77 -1.92 0.65
CA GLN A 161 9.04 -1.29 0.29
C GLN A 161 8.87 -0.14 -0.71
N GLN A 162 7.95 -0.28 -1.67
CA GLN A 162 7.61 0.81 -2.58
C GLN A 162 7.01 2.01 -1.85
N ALA A 163 6.08 1.80 -0.92
CA ALA A 163 5.49 2.88 -0.13
C ALA A 163 6.54 3.64 0.67
N LEU A 164 7.45 2.93 1.35
CA LEU A 164 8.51 3.57 2.16
C LEU A 164 9.39 4.51 1.32
N ARG A 165 9.76 4.11 0.10
CA ARG A 165 10.49 4.98 -0.84
C ARG A 165 9.71 6.21 -1.28
N MET A 166 8.39 6.11 -1.39
CA MET A 166 7.56 7.24 -1.77
C MET A 166 7.38 8.24 -0.60
N VAL A 167 7.46 7.77 0.65
CA VAL A 167 7.29 8.62 1.84
C VAL A 167 8.38 9.67 1.96
N ASN A 168 9.64 9.34 1.65
CA ASN A 168 10.78 10.27 1.77
C ASN A 168 11.86 9.93 0.75
N GLU A 169 12.43 10.95 0.10
CA GLU A 169 13.46 10.80 -0.93
C GLU A 169 14.79 10.21 -0.40
N HIS A 170 15.07 10.35 0.90
CA HIS A 170 16.23 9.75 1.55
C HIS A 170 15.99 8.31 2.01
N VAL A 171 14.75 7.82 1.93
CA VAL A 171 14.41 6.45 2.31
C VAL A 171 14.47 5.56 1.08
N THR A 172 15.36 4.58 1.12
CA THR A 172 15.57 3.65 -0.01
C THR A 172 14.70 2.39 0.07
N GLY A 173 14.05 2.14 1.20
CA GLY A 173 13.09 1.06 1.44
C GLY A 173 12.96 0.76 2.94
N PHE A 174 12.76 -0.52 3.30
CA PHE A 174 12.76 -0.95 4.70
C PHE A 174 14.19 -1.12 5.20
N ASP A 175 14.90 0.00 5.37
CA ASP A 175 16.30 0.02 5.76
C ASP A 175 16.47 0.43 7.23
N PRO A 176 17.46 -0.14 7.94
CA PRO A 176 17.77 0.25 9.30
C PRO A 176 18.34 1.67 9.32
N TYR A 177 17.59 2.63 9.88
CA TYR A 177 18.06 4.00 10.04
C TYR A 177 19.32 4.02 10.92
N PRO A 178 20.30 4.93 10.69
CA PRO A 178 21.59 4.92 11.37
C PRO A 178 21.58 5.32 12.86
N GLN A 179 20.44 5.24 13.56
CA GLN A 179 20.36 5.54 15.00
C GLN A 179 20.42 4.28 15.86
N THR A 180 21.01 4.41 17.05
CA THR A 180 20.97 3.38 18.10
C THR A 180 19.53 3.21 18.56
N VAL A 181 19.00 2.00 18.51
CA VAL A 181 17.64 1.71 18.99
C VAL A 181 17.68 1.47 20.49
N THR A 182 16.85 2.21 21.23
CA THR A 182 16.55 1.92 22.64
C THR A 182 15.13 1.37 22.80
N ASP A 183 14.89 0.56 23.84
CA ASP A 183 13.55 0.01 24.14
C ASP A 183 12.50 1.13 24.37
N ASN A 184 12.95 2.28 24.90
CA ASN A 184 12.13 3.47 25.08
C ASN A 184 11.66 4.08 23.75
N GLU A 185 12.50 4.07 22.71
CA GLU A 185 12.15 4.59 21.39
C GLU A 185 11.22 3.66 20.62
N LEU A 186 11.40 2.34 20.76
CA LEU A 186 10.46 1.35 20.20
C LEU A 186 9.08 1.46 20.87
N SER A 187 9.04 1.64 22.18
CA SER A 187 7.78 1.77 22.94
C SER A 187 7.04 3.08 22.63
N ALA A 188 7.75 4.11 22.17
CA ALA A 188 7.19 5.45 21.97
C ALA A 188 6.33 5.62 20.70
N LEU A 189 6.14 4.57 19.87
CA LEU A 189 5.42 4.57 18.58
C LEU A 189 5.48 5.95 17.91
N ASN A 190 6.58 6.20 17.21
CA ASN A 190 6.85 7.48 16.54
C ASN A 190 6.96 7.30 15.02
N TYR A 191 7.14 8.40 14.28
CA TYR A 191 7.22 8.34 12.82
C TYR A 191 8.41 7.55 12.26
N GLN A 192 9.44 7.31 13.08
CA GLN A 192 10.60 6.50 12.73
C GLN A 192 10.43 5.04 13.17
N TYR A 193 9.34 4.68 13.85
CA TYR A 193 9.11 3.36 14.43
C TYR A 193 9.38 2.23 13.45
N ILE A 194 8.95 2.37 12.20
CA ILE A 194 9.15 1.32 11.21
C ILE A 194 10.62 1.08 10.85
N PHE A 195 11.44 2.12 10.86
CA PHE A 195 12.88 2.01 10.63
C PHE A 195 13.63 1.59 11.90
N LEU A 196 13.14 1.98 13.08
CA LEU A 196 13.62 1.47 14.36
C LEU A 196 13.36 -0.04 14.47
N LEU A 197 12.20 -0.51 13.97
CA LEU A 197 11.89 -1.93 13.88
C LEU A 197 12.85 -2.65 12.93
N ALA A 198 13.14 -2.08 11.76
CA ALA A 198 14.15 -2.63 10.84
C ALA A 198 15.53 -2.78 11.52
N LYS A 199 15.93 -1.76 12.30
CA LYS A 199 17.19 -1.77 13.04
C LYS A 199 17.19 -2.77 14.21
N ALA A 200 16.09 -2.88 14.94
CA ALA A 200 15.92 -3.86 16.02
C ALA A 200 15.97 -5.29 15.49
N LEU A 201 15.35 -5.55 14.33
CA LEU A 201 15.44 -6.83 13.63
C LEU A 201 16.89 -7.12 13.21
N GLN A 202 17.59 -6.15 12.61
CA GLN A 202 19.00 -6.29 12.27
C GLN A 202 19.88 -6.62 13.49
N GLN A 203 19.63 -5.99 14.64
CA GLN A 203 20.41 -6.20 15.85
C GLN A 203 20.11 -7.54 16.55
N ARG A 204 18.87 -8.03 16.49
CA ARG A 204 18.44 -9.27 17.16
C ARG A 204 18.53 -10.52 16.28
N TYR A 205 18.67 -10.36 14.96
CA TYR A 205 18.76 -11.45 14.01
C TYR A 205 20.03 -11.33 13.16
N THR A 206 21.01 -12.21 13.39
CA THR A 206 22.14 -12.39 12.47
C THR A 206 21.66 -13.06 11.17
N ILE A 207 22.39 -12.88 10.07
CA ILE A 207 22.11 -13.55 8.79
C ILE A 207 22.06 -15.07 8.98
N GLU A 208 22.94 -15.63 9.81
CA GLU A 208 22.94 -17.06 10.16
C GLU A 208 21.67 -17.47 10.91
N ARG A 209 21.17 -16.63 11.83
CA ARG A 209 19.94 -16.91 12.58
C ARG A 209 18.71 -16.80 11.70
N LEU A 210 18.66 -15.84 10.78
CA LEU A 210 17.61 -15.74 9.76
C LEU A 210 17.63 -16.95 8.82
N SER A 211 18.81 -17.35 8.34
CA SER A 211 19.00 -18.55 7.53
C SER A 211 18.50 -19.81 8.23
N LYS A 212 18.81 -19.97 9.52
CA LYS A 212 18.36 -21.12 10.33
C LYS A 212 16.85 -21.16 10.57
N LEU A 213 16.20 -19.99 10.68
CA LEU A 213 14.75 -19.88 10.90
C LEU A 213 13.94 -19.99 9.60
N THR A 214 14.51 -19.52 8.48
CA THR A 214 13.83 -19.50 7.16
C THR A 214 14.23 -20.65 6.25
N GLN A 215 15.24 -21.42 6.63
CA GLN A 215 15.89 -22.48 5.82
C GLN A 215 16.47 -21.98 4.49
N ILE A 216 16.76 -20.68 4.38
CA ILE A 216 17.37 -20.09 3.18
C ILE A 216 18.89 -20.19 3.28
N ASP A 217 19.53 -20.86 2.33
CA ASP A 217 20.99 -20.99 2.22
C ASP A 217 21.66 -19.60 2.04
N PRO A 218 22.64 -19.21 2.90
CA PRO A 218 23.36 -17.93 2.79
C PRO A 218 24.10 -17.74 1.46
N SER A 219 24.55 -18.81 0.80
CA SER A 219 25.26 -18.75 -0.48
C SER A 219 24.37 -18.31 -1.66
N ILE A 220 23.04 -18.34 -1.49
CA ILE A 220 22.10 -17.79 -2.46
C ILE A 220 22.33 -16.29 -2.65
N LEU A 221 22.85 -15.58 -1.62
CA LEU A 221 22.98 -14.13 -1.60
C LEU A 221 23.89 -13.55 -2.71
N ASP A 222 24.80 -14.34 -3.29
CA ASP A 222 25.71 -13.85 -4.34
C ASP A 222 25.30 -14.25 -5.78
N GLY A 223 24.19 -14.98 -5.94
CA GLY A 223 23.73 -15.49 -7.24
C GLY A 223 22.68 -14.62 -7.94
N GLN A 224 22.54 -14.79 -9.27
CA GLN A 224 21.37 -14.32 -10.05
C GLN A 224 20.02 -14.58 -9.34
N PRO A 225 19.79 -15.72 -8.65
CA PRO A 225 18.58 -15.96 -7.89
C PRO A 225 18.33 -14.95 -6.77
N LEU A 226 19.36 -14.46 -6.06
CA LEU A 226 19.13 -13.43 -5.05
C LEU A 226 18.78 -12.10 -5.69
N LEU A 227 19.51 -11.67 -6.72
CA LEU A 227 19.17 -10.39 -7.37
C LEU A 227 17.69 -10.38 -7.79
N TYR A 228 17.22 -11.48 -8.39
CA TYR A 228 15.79 -11.63 -8.72
C TYR A 228 14.88 -11.60 -7.48
N LYS A 229 15.16 -12.41 -6.45
CA LYS A 229 14.38 -12.44 -5.20
C LYS A 229 14.31 -11.05 -4.53
N SER A 230 15.43 -10.33 -4.47
CA SER A 230 15.49 -8.96 -3.96
C SER A 230 14.61 -8.02 -4.76
N LYS A 231 14.57 -8.14 -6.10
CA LYS A 231 13.65 -7.33 -6.92
C LYS A 231 12.18 -7.70 -6.71
N VAL A 232 11.85 -8.98 -6.54
CA VAL A 232 10.50 -9.46 -6.20
C VAL A 232 10.01 -8.88 -4.87
N LEU A 233 10.89 -8.75 -3.88
CA LEU A 233 10.62 -8.07 -2.61
C LEU A 233 10.70 -6.53 -2.73
N ALA A 234 10.83 -5.99 -3.93
CA ALA A 234 10.99 -4.57 -4.24
C ALA A 234 12.17 -3.86 -3.57
N PHE A 235 13.29 -4.54 -3.31
CA PHE A 235 14.54 -3.83 -2.96
C PHE A 235 14.97 -2.94 -4.13
N SER A 236 15.28 -1.68 -3.84
CA SER A 236 15.77 -0.75 -4.85
C SER A 236 17.21 -1.09 -5.27
N ASP A 237 17.60 -0.67 -6.46
CA ASP A 237 18.97 -0.87 -6.93
C ASP A 237 19.98 -0.13 -6.02
N LEU A 238 19.55 0.96 -5.35
CA LEU A 238 20.29 1.67 -4.30
C LEU A 238 20.48 0.83 -3.03
N GLN A 239 19.43 0.19 -2.51
CA GLN A 239 19.53 -0.70 -1.34
C GLN A 239 20.48 -1.86 -1.60
N ILE A 240 20.33 -2.51 -2.76
CA ILE A 240 21.16 -3.66 -3.13
C ILE A 240 22.62 -3.21 -3.23
N ALA A 241 22.88 -2.09 -3.92
CA ALA A 241 24.22 -1.51 -4.04
C ALA A 241 24.89 -1.28 -2.69
N HIS A 242 24.16 -0.75 -1.71
CA HIS A 242 24.64 -0.51 -0.35
C HIS A 242 25.11 -1.81 0.35
N TYR A 243 24.43 -2.93 0.13
CA TYR A 243 24.79 -4.22 0.75
C TYR A 243 25.79 -5.05 -0.05
N THR A 244 25.97 -4.79 -1.34
CA THR A 244 26.84 -5.60 -2.23
C THR A 244 28.12 -4.88 -2.66
N ASN A 245 28.48 -3.76 -2.01
CA ASN A 245 29.64 -2.92 -2.34
C ASN A 245 29.76 -2.58 -3.84
N CYS A 246 28.61 -2.38 -4.49
CA CYS A 246 28.50 -2.05 -5.92
C CYS A 246 27.90 -0.65 -6.06
N THR A 247 28.01 -0.06 -7.25
CA THR A 247 27.24 1.16 -7.57
C THR A 247 25.81 0.80 -8.03
N PRO A 248 24.82 1.69 -7.85
CA PRO A 248 23.45 1.46 -8.33
C PRO A 248 23.39 1.19 -9.85
N ASN A 249 24.27 1.83 -10.61
CA ASN A 249 24.41 1.62 -12.05
C ASN A 249 24.86 0.20 -12.38
N GLN A 250 25.87 -0.33 -11.66
CA GLN A 250 26.31 -1.71 -11.83
C GLN A 250 25.19 -2.72 -11.52
N ILE A 251 24.36 -2.47 -10.50
CA ILE A 251 23.20 -3.32 -10.20
C ILE A 251 22.16 -3.25 -11.33
N SER A 252 21.87 -2.05 -11.83
CA SER A 252 20.94 -1.84 -12.95
C SER A 252 21.42 -2.55 -14.23
N GLU A 253 22.71 -2.49 -14.54
CA GLU A 253 23.32 -3.20 -15.67
C GLU A 253 23.26 -4.71 -15.51
N LYS A 254 23.65 -5.25 -14.34
CA LYS A 254 23.52 -6.68 -14.02
C LYS A 254 22.07 -7.14 -14.19
N ARG A 255 21.12 -6.36 -13.68
CA ARG A 255 19.69 -6.62 -13.76
C ARG A 255 19.21 -6.69 -15.23
N LYS A 256 19.59 -5.71 -16.06
CA LYS A 256 19.28 -5.70 -17.50
C LYS A 256 19.93 -6.86 -18.25
N LYS A 257 21.21 -7.15 -17.99
CA LYS A 257 21.95 -8.26 -18.61
C LYS A 257 21.30 -9.62 -18.34
N ASN A 258 20.74 -9.77 -17.14
CA ASN A 258 20.07 -11.00 -16.70
C ASN A 258 18.56 -11.03 -17.06
N GLY A 259 18.05 -10.06 -17.82
CA GLY A 259 16.63 -10.01 -18.21
C GLY A 259 15.65 -9.75 -17.05
N ILE A 260 16.15 -9.32 -15.88
CA ILE A 260 15.33 -9.05 -14.70
C ILE A 260 14.66 -7.68 -14.89
N ARG A 261 13.37 -7.67 -15.21
CA ARG A 261 12.59 -6.44 -15.35
C ARG A 261 11.28 -6.55 -14.59
N ALA A 262 10.70 -5.39 -14.29
CA ALA A 262 9.32 -5.33 -13.87
C ALA A 262 8.40 -5.52 -15.09
N TYR A 263 7.22 -6.06 -14.84
CA TYR A 263 6.14 -6.21 -15.79
C TYR A 263 5.01 -5.24 -15.46
N ILE A 264 4.24 -4.88 -16.47
CA ILE A 264 3.10 -3.98 -16.39
C ILE A 264 1.85 -4.81 -16.14
N LYS A 265 1.17 -4.55 -15.02
CA LYS A 265 -0.12 -5.16 -14.68
C LYS A 265 -1.21 -4.11 -14.58
N GLN A 266 -2.44 -4.51 -14.88
CA GLN A 266 -3.58 -3.62 -15.01
C GLN A 266 -4.55 -3.76 -13.83
N ILE A 267 -5.08 -2.64 -13.38
CA ILE A 267 -6.13 -2.58 -12.35
C ILE A 267 -7.49 -2.77 -13.05
N ASP A 268 -8.22 -3.81 -12.65
CA ASP A 268 -9.45 -4.23 -13.33
C ASP A 268 -10.72 -4.24 -12.46
N THR A 269 -10.57 -4.01 -11.14
CA THR A 269 -11.63 -4.05 -10.11
C THR A 269 -12.19 -5.44 -9.78
N VAL A 270 -11.83 -6.48 -10.54
CA VAL A 270 -12.47 -7.81 -10.50
C VAL A 270 -11.48 -8.96 -10.34
N GLY A 271 -10.18 -8.69 -10.15
CA GLY A 271 -9.16 -9.69 -9.85
C GLY A 271 -8.94 -10.69 -10.98
N GLY A 272 -8.90 -10.21 -12.22
CA GLY A 272 -8.65 -11.01 -13.42
C GLY A 272 -9.89 -11.63 -14.07
N ALA A 273 -11.08 -11.47 -13.48
CA ALA A 273 -12.30 -12.11 -13.98
C ALA A 273 -12.80 -11.54 -15.33
N CYS A 274 -12.47 -10.28 -15.65
CA CYS A 274 -12.86 -9.63 -16.91
C CYS A 274 -11.73 -8.76 -17.42
N LYS A 275 -11.65 -8.62 -18.75
CA LYS A 275 -10.66 -7.73 -19.37
C LYS A 275 -11.04 -6.27 -19.11
N PRO A 276 -10.20 -5.47 -18.45
CA PRO A 276 -10.45 -4.04 -18.25
C PRO A 276 -10.35 -3.25 -19.55
N ALA A 277 -11.22 -2.26 -19.71
CA ALA A 277 -11.22 -1.34 -20.86
C ALA A 277 -10.34 -0.10 -20.65
N LYS A 278 -9.97 0.22 -19.40
CA LYS A 278 -9.22 1.44 -19.04
C LYS A 278 -7.76 1.18 -18.74
N SER A 279 -6.88 1.97 -19.33
CA SER A 279 -5.44 1.97 -19.06
C SER A 279 -5.09 2.51 -17.67
N TYR A 280 -5.09 1.64 -16.66
CA TYR A 280 -4.63 1.95 -15.31
C TYR A 280 -3.68 0.86 -14.82
N PHE A 281 -2.41 1.20 -14.63
CA PHE A 281 -1.34 0.21 -14.49
C PHE A 281 -0.48 0.41 -13.26
N TYR A 282 0.18 -0.68 -12.85
CA TYR A 282 1.27 -0.70 -11.89
C TYR A 282 2.38 -1.65 -12.37
N PHE A 283 3.55 -1.55 -11.74
CA PHE A 283 4.70 -2.40 -12.06
C PHE A 283 4.90 -3.45 -10.96
N THR A 284 5.27 -4.66 -11.36
CA THR A 284 5.64 -5.72 -10.42
C THR A 284 6.72 -6.65 -10.99
N TYR A 285 7.59 -7.17 -10.14
CA TYR A 285 8.60 -8.17 -10.51
C TYR A 285 8.10 -9.61 -10.40
N THR A 286 6.94 -9.81 -9.79
CA THR A 286 6.34 -11.14 -9.50
C THR A 286 5.60 -11.71 -10.71
N ALA A 287 5.22 -10.85 -11.66
CA ALA A 287 4.53 -11.27 -12.87
C ALA A 287 5.45 -11.98 -13.89
N LYS A 288 4.83 -12.65 -14.87
CA LYS A 288 5.52 -13.37 -15.94
C LYS A 288 5.44 -12.66 -17.30
N ASP A 289 4.48 -11.76 -17.46
CA ASP A 289 4.12 -11.11 -18.71
C ASP A 289 3.47 -9.74 -18.47
N ASP A 290 3.41 -8.89 -19.49
CA ASP A 290 2.74 -7.59 -19.44
C ASP A 290 1.26 -7.73 -19.84
N ASP A 291 0.34 -7.11 -19.11
CA ASP A 291 -1.10 -7.07 -19.48
C ASP A 291 -1.38 -6.16 -20.68
N VAL A 292 -0.38 -5.37 -21.08
CA VAL A 292 -0.46 -4.39 -22.16
C VAL A 292 0.32 -4.88 -23.37
N ARG A 293 -0.33 -4.90 -24.53
CA ARG A 293 0.37 -5.09 -25.80
C ARG A 293 1.02 -3.78 -26.22
N ARG A 294 2.19 -3.88 -26.83
CA ARG A 294 2.92 -2.74 -27.37
C ARG A 294 2.03 -2.00 -28.37
N ILE A 295 1.65 -0.77 -28.05
CA ILE A 295 0.82 0.07 -28.93
C ILE A 295 1.77 0.72 -29.93
N ILE A 296 1.60 0.40 -31.21
CA ILE A 296 2.27 1.11 -32.30
C ILE A 296 1.40 2.34 -32.58
N THR A 297 1.93 3.52 -32.26
CA THR A 297 1.25 4.79 -32.47
C THR A 297 2.08 5.66 -33.39
N HIS A 298 1.42 6.37 -34.31
CA HIS A 298 2.06 7.36 -35.18
C HIS A 298 2.44 8.66 -34.44
N GLN A 299 1.92 8.85 -33.22
CA GLN A 299 2.24 9.97 -32.37
C GLN A 299 3.32 9.58 -31.36
N VAL A 300 4.30 10.48 -31.17
CA VAL A 300 5.31 10.35 -30.12
C VAL A 300 4.62 10.57 -28.76
N PRO A 301 4.62 9.57 -27.85
CA PRO A 301 3.96 9.72 -26.57
C PRO A 301 4.69 10.76 -25.71
N MET A 302 3.93 11.69 -25.13
CA MET A 302 4.44 12.64 -24.13
C MET A 302 4.32 12.02 -22.73
N ILE A 303 5.42 11.98 -21.97
CA ILE A 303 5.42 11.54 -20.57
C ILE A 303 5.31 12.76 -19.68
N VAL A 304 4.25 12.79 -18.85
CA VAL A 304 4.07 13.80 -17.81
C VAL A 304 4.39 13.17 -16.46
N ILE A 305 5.40 13.69 -15.77
CA ILE A 305 5.79 13.23 -14.43
C ILE A 305 5.03 14.09 -13.41
N GLY A 306 4.10 13.47 -12.68
CA GLY A 306 3.36 14.14 -11.62
C GLY A 306 4.18 14.31 -10.34
N HIS A 307 3.82 15.28 -9.51
CA HIS A 307 4.32 15.36 -8.14
C HIS A 307 3.75 14.21 -7.29
N SER A 308 4.56 13.68 -6.37
CA SER A 308 4.12 12.58 -5.49
C SER A 308 3.27 13.07 -4.30
N PHE A 309 3.28 14.37 -3.98
CA PHE A 309 2.55 14.97 -2.87
C PHE A 309 2.43 16.49 -3.04
N TYR A 310 1.49 17.10 -2.33
CA TYR A 310 1.34 18.55 -2.29
C TYR A 310 2.50 19.18 -1.49
N PRO A 311 3.37 19.99 -2.11
CA PRO A 311 4.37 20.71 -1.37
C PRO A 311 3.68 21.69 -0.43
N THR A 312 4.05 21.66 0.85
CA THR A 312 3.84 22.81 1.73
C THR A 312 4.79 23.88 1.19
N GLY A 313 4.25 24.93 0.55
CA GLY A 313 5.02 26.01 -0.05
C GLY A 313 6.20 26.46 0.83
N ASP A 314 7.30 26.80 0.17
CA ASP A 314 8.44 27.45 0.80
C ASP A 314 8.18 28.94 1.01
#